data_AF-A0A5P2G6T8-F1
#
_entry.id   AF-A0A5P2G6T8-F1
#
_cell.length_a   1.000
_cell.length_b   1.000
_cell.length_c   1.000
_cell.angle_alpha   90.00
_cell.angle_beta   90.00
_cell.angle_gamma   90.00
#
_symmetry.space_group_name_H-M   'P 1'
#
loop_
_entity.id
_entity.type
_entity.pdbx_description
1 polymer ?
#
loop_
_entity_poly.entity_id
_entity_poly.type
_entity_poly.pdbx_seq_one_letter_code
_entity_poly.pdbx_strand_id
1 'polypeptide(L)'
;MNIVKHLWTFLDYNYYRVARFYFRREGTNAATALVHVSLIVSTTFAPIIIFSLIIFFAKFSIPWGTGKGFIKIFAIIYNLLIYFIISRHYRERGIYLILRDRWYSESKRKRVLKGFGVILSILVPLLICIIILVNRDNIAAWFEN
;
A
#
# COMPACT_ATOMS: atom_id res chain seq x y z
N MET A 1 -19.16 -14.22 4.75
CA MET A 1 -17.70 -14.15 4.98
C MET A 1 -17.26 -12.70 4.77
N ASN A 2 -16.61 -12.05 5.74
CA ASN A 2 -16.38 -10.60 5.71
C ASN A 2 -15.03 -10.25 5.04
N ILE A 3 -15.07 -9.66 3.84
CA ILE A 3 -13.90 -9.29 3.03
C ILE A 3 -12.93 -8.38 3.81
N VAL A 4 -13.45 -7.46 4.61
CA VAL A 4 -12.65 -6.53 5.42
C VAL A 4 -11.76 -7.27 6.40
N LYS A 5 -12.27 -8.36 7.01
CA LYS A 5 -11.48 -9.19 7.94
C LYS A 5 -10.30 -9.88 7.25
N HIS A 6 -10.49 -10.33 6.01
CA HIS A 6 -9.41 -10.94 5.23
C HIS A 6 -8.32 -9.93 4.86
N LEU A 7 -8.71 -8.69 4.51
CA LEU A 7 -7.76 -7.61 4.25
C LEU A 7 -6.90 -7.31 5.47
N TRP A 8 -7.51 -7.13 6.65
CA TRP A 8 -6.74 -6.90 7.88
C TRP A 8 -5.84 -8.08 8.23
N THR A 9 -6.32 -9.31 8.09
CA THR A 9 -5.48 -10.50 8.34
C THR A 9 -4.27 -10.55 7.39
N PHE A 10 -4.43 -10.10 6.15
CA PHE A 10 -3.35 -10.01 5.18
C PHE A 10 -2.34 -8.90 5.56
N LEU A 11 -2.82 -7.72 5.95
CA LEU A 11 -1.94 -6.62 6.40
C LEU A 11 -1.20 -6.98 7.70
N ASP A 12 -1.86 -7.61 8.66
CA ASP A 12 -1.25 -8.12 9.89
C ASP A 12 -0.12 -9.10 9.60
N TYR A 13 -0.33 -9.97 8.61
CA TYR A 13 0.69 -10.92 8.19
C TYR A 13 1.92 -10.20 7.63
N ASN A 14 1.71 -9.21 6.75
CA ASN A 14 2.79 -8.38 6.21
C ASN A 14 3.54 -7.64 7.32
N TYR A 15 2.79 -7.00 8.24
CA TYR A 15 3.35 -6.34 9.42
C TYR A 15 4.24 -7.29 10.20
N TYR A 16 3.71 -8.46 10.59
CA TYR A 16 4.44 -9.46 11.35
C TYR A 16 5.74 -9.89 10.66
N ARG A 17 5.68 -10.17 9.35
CA ARG A 17 6.85 -10.68 8.61
C ARG A 17 7.97 -9.66 8.54
N VAL A 18 7.63 -8.40 8.27
CA VAL A 18 8.62 -7.32 8.23
C VAL A 18 9.14 -7.01 9.63
N ALA A 19 8.26 -6.94 10.62
CA ALA A 19 8.64 -6.73 12.02
C ALA A 19 9.60 -7.81 12.50
N ARG A 20 9.32 -9.08 12.20
CA ARG A 20 10.18 -10.22 12.53
C ARG A 20 11.55 -10.12 11.87
N PHE A 21 11.61 -9.68 10.62
CA PHE A 21 12.88 -9.51 9.89
C PHE A 21 13.75 -8.41 10.51
N TYR A 22 13.15 -7.28 10.87
CA TYR A 22 13.84 -6.14 11.48
C TYR A 22 13.88 -6.17 13.02
N PHE A 23 13.39 -7.24 13.66
CA PHE A 23 13.23 -7.31 15.12
C PHE A 23 14.54 -7.08 15.88
N ARG A 24 15.68 -7.56 15.34
CA ARG A 24 17.01 -7.35 15.96
C ARG A 24 17.39 -5.87 16.09
N ARG A 25 16.91 -5.03 15.17
CA ARG A 25 17.21 -3.59 15.13
C ARG A 25 16.15 -2.75 15.83
N GLU A 26 14.88 -3.11 15.67
CA GLU A 26 13.75 -2.26 16.07
C GLU A 26 12.99 -2.77 17.31
N GLY A 27 13.28 -3.99 17.76
CA GLY A 27 12.57 -4.62 18.86
C GLY A 27 11.05 -4.63 18.65
N THR A 28 10.31 -4.22 19.68
CA THR A 28 8.84 -4.19 19.67
C THR A 28 8.24 -2.95 18.98
N ASN A 29 9.04 -1.94 18.63
CA ASN A 29 8.53 -0.73 17.95
C ASN A 29 8.16 -0.99 16.49
N ALA A 30 8.89 -1.88 15.80
CA ALA A 30 8.58 -2.34 14.43
C ALA A 30 8.18 -1.22 13.44
N ALA A 31 8.88 -0.08 13.48
CA ALA A 31 8.58 1.09 12.66
C ALA A 31 8.67 0.78 11.16
N THR A 32 9.64 -0.04 10.73
CA THR A 32 9.77 -0.43 9.32
C THR A 32 8.57 -1.26 8.85
N ALA A 33 8.01 -2.10 9.72
CA ALA A 33 6.80 -2.87 9.41
C ALA A 33 5.58 -1.96 9.22
N LEU A 34 5.47 -0.91 10.04
CA LEU A 34 4.41 0.07 9.93
C LEU A 34 4.47 0.84 8.60
N VAL A 35 5.66 1.32 8.23
CA VAL A 35 5.90 1.98 6.94
C VAL A 35 5.59 1.03 5.78
N HIS A 36 6.03 -0.22 5.87
CA HIS A 36 5.78 -1.22 4.84
C HIS A 36 4.29 -1.48 4.60
N VAL A 37 3.49 -1.67 5.66
CA VAL A 37 2.04 -1.85 5.53
C VAL A 37 1.37 -0.60 4.98
N SER A 38 1.81 0.58 5.41
CA SER A 38 1.33 1.86 4.86
C SER A 38 1.62 1.96 3.35
N LEU A 39 2.81 1.50 2.93
CA LEU A 39 3.19 1.44 1.52
C LEU A 39 2.34 0.46 0.72
N ILE A 40 2.02 -0.73 1.25
CA ILE A 40 1.11 -1.69 0.61
C ILE A 40 -0.24 -1.02 0.35
N VAL A 41 -0.83 -0.40 1.37
CA VAL A 41 -2.15 0.23 1.24
C VAL A 41 -2.10 1.37 0.24
N SER A 42 -1.12 2.26 0.34
CA SER A 42 -0.92 3.38 -0.58
C SER A 42 -0.76 2.92 -2.04
N THR A 43 0.12 1.95 -2.28
CA THR A 43 0.36 1.43 -3.64
C THR A 43 -0.83 0.65 -4.19
N THR A 44 -1.60 -0.05 -3.35
CA THR A 44 -2.82 -0.77 -3.79
C THR A 44 -3.89 0.18 -4.33
N PHE A 45 -4.05 1.36 -3.72
CA PHE A 45 -5.05 2.34 -4.13
C PHE A 45 -4.52 3.35 -5.17
N ALA A 46 -3.20 3.46 -5.35
CA ALA A 46 -2.59 4.35 -6.32
C ALA A 46 -3.10 4.18 -7.77
N PRO A 47 -3.31 2.95 -8.32
CA PRO A 47 -3.87 2.78 -9.66
C PRO A 47 -5.20 3.51 -9.86
N ILE A 48 -6.11 3.40 -8.89
CA ILE A 48 -7.45 4.02 -8.95
C ILE A 48 -7.30 5.54 -8.95
N ILE A 49 -6.42 6.07 -8.10
CA ILE A 49 -6.15 7.51 -8.01
C ILE A 49 -5.56 8.02 -9.33
N ILE A 50 -4.52 7.37 -9.86
CA ILE A 50 -3.86 7.77 -11.11
C ILE A 50 -4.86 7.75 -12.26
N PHE A 51 -5.63 6.67 -12.40
CA PHE A 51 -6.64 6.54 -13.44
C PHE A 51 -7.69 7.66 -13.35
N SER A 52 -8.17 7.95 -12.13
CA SER A 52 -9.13 9.03 -11.90
C SER A 52 -8.55 10.38 -12.29
N LEU A 53 -7.31 10.67 -11.91
CA LEU A 53 -6.62 11.91 -12.28
C LEU A 53 -6.49 12.04 -13.81
N ILE A 54 -6.15 10.97 -14.54
CA ILE A 54 -6.08 11.02 -16.00
C ILE A 54 -7.42 11.46 -16.59
N ILE A 55 -8.53 10.87 -16.15
CA ILE A 55 -9.87 11.22 -16.64
C ILE A 55 -10.24 12.67 -16.31
N PHE A 56 -10.02 13.11 -15.07
CA PHE A 56 -10.38 14.47 -14.66
C PHE A 56 -9.54 15.52 -15.38
N PHE A 57 -8.23 15.30 -15.55
CA PHE A 57 -7.38 16.28 -16.25
C PHE A 57 -7.66 16.32 -17.76
N ALA A 58 -8.02 15.20 -18.39
CA ALA A 58 -8.42 15.17 -19.80
C ALA A 58 -9.73 15.94 -20.03
N LYS A 59 -10.73 15.73 -19.16
CA LYS A 59 -12.08 16.31 -19.35
C LYS A 59 -12.21 17.79 -18.99
N PHE A 60 -11.43 18.28 -18.02
CA PHE A 60 -11.65 19.62 -17.42
C PHE A 60 -10.63 20.70 -17.84
N SER A 61 -9.83 20.47 -18.90
CA SER A 61 -8.87 21.45 -19.46
C SER A 61 -8.02 22.18 -18.42
N ILE A 62 -7.57 21.46 -17.39
CA ILE A 62 -6.79 22.06 -16.30
C ILE A 62 -5.37 22.36 -16.82
N PRO A 63 -4.88 23.61 -16.76
CA PRO A 63 -3.57 23.97 -17.30
C PRO A 63 -2.42 23.16 -16.68
N TRP A 64 -1.55 22.64 -17.52
CA TRP A 64 -0.47 21.70 -17.17
C TRP A 64 0.67 22.25 -16.29
N GLY A 65 0.61 23.53 -15.89
CA GLY A 65 1.56 24.16 -14.97
C GLY A 65 1.10 24.20 -13.51
N THR A 66 -0.19 24.42 -13.27
CA THR A 66 -0.78 24.53 -11.92
C THR A 66 -1.10 23.17 -11.30
N GLY A 67 -1.35 22.14 -12.13
CA GLY A 67 -1.70 20.80 -11.68
C GLY A 67 -0.56 20.01 -11.01
N LYS A 68 0.70 20.20 -11.42
CA LYS A 68 1.84 19.41 -10.89
C LYS A 68 2.10 19.68 -9.41
N GLY A 69 1.96 20.92 -8.96
CA GLY A 69 2.07 21.29 -7.55
C GLY A 69 0.96 20.67 -6.71
N PHE A 70 -0.28 20.78 -7.19
CA PHE A 70 -1.44 20.18 -6.55
C PHE A 70 -1.32 18.66 -6.41
N ILE A 71 -0.91 17.95 -7.47
CA ILE A 71 -0.74 16.49 -7.43
C ILE A 71 0.33 16.08 -6.41
N LYS A 72 1.45 16.80 -6.32
CA LYS A 72 2.49 16.53 -5.31
C LYS A 72 1.96 16.70 -3.88
N ILE A 73 1.28 17.82 -3.61
CA ILE A 73 0.70 18.09 -2.28
C ILE A 73 -0.36 17.04 -1.94
N PHE A 74 -1.25 16.74 -2.89
CA PHE A 74 -2.28 15.70 -2.74
C PHE A 74 -1.66 14.34 -2.43
N ALA A 75 -0.62 13.94 -3.16
CA ALA A 75 0.08 12.67 -2.93
C ALA A 75 0.73 12.62 -1.54
N ILE A 76 1.32 13.72 -1.06
CA ILE A 76 1.90 13.80 0.29
C ILE A 76 0.80 13.65 1.35
N ILE A 77 -0.28 14.43 1.25
CA ILE A 77 -1.40 14.39 2.19
C ILE A 77 -2.03 12.99 2.22
N TYR A 78 -2.24 12.40 1.05
CA TYR A 78 -2.77 11.04 0.90
C TYR A 78 -1.91 10.00 1.61
N ASN A 79 -0.58 10.02 1.41
CA ASN A 79 0.32 9.08 2.08
C ASN A 79 0.39 9.31 3.59
N LEU A 80 0.38 10.57 4.05
CA LEU A 80 0.35 10.91 5.48
C LEU A 80 -0.95 10.43 6.13
N LEU A 81 -2.09 10.57 5.45
CA LEU A 81 -3.38 10.09 5.94
C LEU A 81 -3.39 8.57 6.08
N ILE A 82 -2.88 7.84 5.07
CA ILE A 82 -2.76 6.38 5.16
C ILE A 82 -1.86 5.99 6.32
N TYR A 83 -0.67 6.59 6.43
CA TYR A 83 0.24 6.33 7.53
C TYR A 83 -0.42 6.58 8.89
N PHE A 84 -1.20 7.66 9.03
CA PHE A 84 -1.93 7.95 10.26
C PHE A 84 -2.98 6.89 10.59
N ILE A 85 -3.77 6.44 9.60
CA ILE A 85 -4.79 5.39 9.78
C ILE A 85 -4.14 4.06 10.21
N ILE A 86 -3.08 3.66 9.52
CA ILE A 86 -2.37 2.40 9.80
C ILE A 86 -1.64 2.47 11.14
N SER A 87 -1.00 3.59 11.45
CA SER A 87 -0.33 3.79 12.75
C SER A 87 -1.31 3.74 13.90
N ARG A 88 -2.53 4.25 13.74
CA ARG A 88 -3.58 4.14 14.76
C ARG A 88 -3.97 2.68 15.01
N HIS A 89 -4.08 1.86 13.97
CA HIS A 89 -4.42 0.45 14.09
C HIS A 89 -3.32 -0.36 14.81
N TYR A 90 -2.05 -0.14 14.46
CA TYR A 90 -0.92 -0.86 15.05
C TYR A 90 -0.32 -0.18 16.30
N ARG A 91 -1.01 0.82 16.88
CA ARG A 91 -0.50 1.61 18.02
C ARG A 91 -0.37 0.79 19.31
N GLU A 92 -1.12 -0.30 19.42
CA GLU A 92 -1.16 -1.12 20.62
C GLU A 92 0.23 -1.68 20.96
N ARG A 93 0.69 -1.40 22.20
CA ARG A 93 1.97 -1.94 22.68
C ARG A 93 1.90 -3.45 22.68
N GLY A 94 2.88 -4.08 22.03
CA GLY A 94 2.96 -5.54 21.98
C GLY A 94 2.16 -6.19 20.87
N ILE A 95 1.60 -5.42 19.92
CA ILE A 95 0.91 -5.99 18.74
C ILE A 95 1.78 -7.02 18.00
N TYR A 96 3.08 -6.77 17.89
CA TYR A 96 4.02 -7.74 17.32
C TYR A 96 4.00 -9.09 18.06
N LEU A 97 3.94 -9.11 19.40
CA LEU A 97 3.92 -10.34 20.19
C LEU A 97 2.62 -11.12 19.94
N ILE A 98 1.48 -10.41 19.90
CA ILE A 98 0.17 -11.00 19.59
C ILE A 98 0.21 -11.66 18.20
N LEU A 99 0.74 -10.96 17.20
CA LEU A 99 0.85 -11.47 15.84
C LEU A 99 1.89 -12.60 15.72
N ARG A 100 2.98 -12.52 16.49
CA ARG A 100 3.98 -13.60 16.55
C ARG A 100 3.34 -14.89 17.03
N ASP A 101 2.60 -14.84 18.11
CA ASP A 101 2.00 -16.04 18.71
C ASP A 101 0.99 -16.70 17.75
N ARG A 102 0.32 -15.90 16.90
CA ARG A 102 -0.57 -16.38 15.83
C ARG A 102 0.15 -17.14 14.70
N TRP A 103 1.38 -16.76 14.33
CA TRP A 103 2.06 -17.29 13.13
C TRP A 103 3.44 -17.92 13.39
N TYR A 104 3.84 -18.07 14.66
CA TYR A 104 5.14 -18.64 15.04
C TYR A 104 5.30 -20.09 14.55
N SER A 105 4.25 -20.90 14.67
CA SER A 105 4.21 -22.33 14.32
C SER A 105 3.93 -22.62 12.84
N GLU A 106 4.03 -21.62 11.96
CA GLU A 106 3.78 -21.81 10.53
C GLU A 106 4.84 -22.72 9.86
N SER A 107 4.37 -23.70 9.08
CA SER A 107 5.22 -24.66 8.37
C SER A 107 6.15 -23.97 7.36
N LYS A 108 7.32 -24.57 7.09
CA LYS A 108 8.34 -24.00 6.20
C LYS A 108 7.77 -23.67 4.80
N ARG A 109 6.95 -24.56 4.24
CA ARG A 109 6.31 -24.35 2.92
C ARG A 109 5.36 -23.15 2.93
N LYS A 110 4.47 -23.04 3.92
CA LYS A 110 3.53 -21.90 4.04
C LYS A 110 4.29 -20.58 4.23
N ARG A 111 5.36 -20.61 5.02
CA ARG A 111 6.22 -19.45 5.29
C ARG A 111 6.89 -18.91 4.02
N VAL A 112 7.36 -19.79 3.14
CA VAL A 112 7.97 -19.39 1.86
C VAL A 112 6.91 -18.80 0.93
N LEU A 113 5.81 -19.51 0.70
CA LEU A 113 4.75 -19.08 -0.20
C LEU A 113 4.18 -17.70 0.20
N LYS A 114 3.83 -17.53 1.46
CA LYS A 114 3.32 -16.25 1.95
C LYS A 114 4.41 -15.17 2.01
N GLY A 115 5.68 -15.57 2.14
CA GLY A 115 6.81 -14.65 2.02
C GLY A 115 6.91 -14.02 0.63
N PHE A 116 6.70 -14.81 -0.43
CA PHE A 116 6.54 -14.26 -1.78
C PHE A 116 5.34 -13.31 -1.87
N GLY A 117 4.24 -13.64 -1.21
CA GLY A 117 3.07 -12.75 -1.10
C GLY A 117 3.38 -11.36 -0.56
N VAL A 118 4.30 -11.24 0.41
CA VAL A 118 4.74 -9.94 0.98
C VAL A 118 5.50 -9.09 -0.04
N ILE A 119 6.23 -9.70 -0.96
CA ILE A 119 6.94 -8.97 -2.00
C ILE A 119 5.96 -8.55 -3.10
N LEU A 120 5.11 -9.51 -3.53
CA LEU A 120 4.11 -9.29 -4.57
C LEU A 120 3.06 -8.23 -4.19
N SER A 121 2.78 -8.04 -2.90
CA SER A 121 1.82 -7.05 -2.42
C SER A 121 2.16 -5.61 -2.77
N ILE A 122 3.43 -5.32 -3.06
CA ILE A 122 3.88 -3.99 -3.52
C ILE A 122 4.16 -4.04 -5.03
N LEU A 123 4.82 -5.09 -5.51
CA LEU A 123 5.22 -5.18 -6.92
C LEU A 123 4.02 -5.20 -7.87
N VAL A 124 2.95 -5.93 -7.53
CA VAL A 124 1.77 -6.06 -8.42
C VAL A 124 1.06 -4.72 -8.58
N PRO A 125 0.66 -3.98 -7.51
CA PRO A 125 0.07 -2.66 -7.68
C PRO A 125 0.99 -1.67 -8.41
N LEU A 126 2.30 -1.73 -8.15
CA LEU A 126 3.27 -0.88 -8.84
C LEU A 126 3.31 -1.15 -10.35
N LEU A 127 3.29 -2.42 -10.75
CA LEU A 127 3.24 -2.80 -12.16
C LEU A 127 1.96 -2.28 -12.83
N ILE A 128 0.82 -2.33 -12.14
CA ILE A 128 -0.45 -1.77 -12.63
C ILE A 128 -0.33 -0.25 -12.83
N CYS A 129 0.26 0.48 -11.87
CA CYS A 129 0.51 1.92 -12.02
C CYS A 129 1.35 2.22 -13.28
N ILE A 130 2.41 1.44 -13.52
CA ILE A 130 3.26 1.61 -14.70
C ILE A 130 2.45 1.38 -15.99
N ILE A 131 1.65 0.31 -16.05
CA ILE A 131 0.80 0.02 -17.21
C ILE A 131 -0.17 1.17 -17.49
N ILE A 132 -0.83 1.71 -16.46
CA ILE A 132 -1.75 2.85 -16.59
C ILE A 132 -1.01 4.08 -17.12
N LEU A 133 0.17 4.38 -16.58
CA LEU A 133 0.96 5.55 -16.99
C LEU A 133 1.48 5.44 -18.42
N VAL A 134 1.94 4.26 -18.85
CA VAL A 134 2.39 4.02 -20.22
C VAL A 134 1.24 4.17 -21.22
N ASN A 135 0.02 3.75 -20.84
CA ASN A 135 -1.17 3.84 -21.68
C ASN A 135 -1.97 5.14 -21.48
N ARG A 136 -1.39 6.13 -20.79
CA ARG A 136 -2.09 7.35 -20.37
C ARG A 136 -2.77 8.08 -21.52
N ASP A 137 -2.06 8.28 -22.63
CA ASP A 137 -2.56 9.11 -23.74
C ASP A 137 -3.68 8.37 -24.50
N ASN A 138 -3.59 7.04 -24.63
CA ASN A 138 -4.66 6.19 -25.17
C ASN A 138 -5.91 6.24 -24.29
N ILE A 139 -5.73 6.18 -22.95
CA ILE A 139 -6.84 6.29 -22.00
C ILE A 139 -7.49 7.66 -22.12
N ALA A 140 -6.71 8.74 -22.14
CA ALA A 140 -7.24 10.11 -22.26
C ALA A 140 -8.05 10.29 -23.56
N ALA A 141 -7.49 9.88 -24.71
CA ALA A 141 -8.16 9.99 -26.01
C ALA A 141 -9.49 9.24 -26.07
N TRP A 142 -9.63 8.13 -25.34
CA TRP A 142 -10.88 7.37 -25.29
C TRP A 142 -12.01 8.11 -24.57
N PHE A 143 -11.70 9.06 -23.69
CA PHE A 143 -12.68 9.85 -22.94
C PHE A 143 -12.89 11.27 -23.48
N GLU A 144 -12.11 11.69 -24.47
CA GLU A 144 -12.30 12.94 -25.21
C GLU A 144 -13.24 12.78 -26.42
N ASN A 145 -13.42 11.55 -26.92
CA ASN A 145 -14.42 11.18 -27.94
C ASN A 145 -15.78 10.86 -27.30
#